data_AF-A0A972E4V0-F1
#
_entry.id   AF-A0A972E4V0-F1
#
_cell.length_a   1.000
_cell.length_b   1.000
_cell.length_c   1.000
_cell.angle_alpha   90.00
_cell.angle_beta   90.00
_cell.angle_gamma   90.00
#
_symmetry.space_group_name_H-M   'P 1'
#
loop_
_entity.id
_entity.type
_entity.pdbx_description
1 polymer ?
#
loop_
_entity_poly.entity_id
_entity_poly.type
_entity_poly.pdbx_seq_one_letter_code
_entity_poly.pdbx_strand_id
1 'polypeptide(L)'
;MPKNNMVFWSILCAVVALIGLGLLTTGIALNDMDTMWMVFVGFFLFVTFVICTLLFWKQARLLHQMFKGKNLLAHWIYSKEKAVLHAEGEKSRRGKMNLVLWLIIAGFVVFFSLLFVLFGKMDEEETLLFLSIMGGVLLICGIAAWFAPIIAERKMKRSVPEVFVGETAAWAFGEFDIWKSAMTRFKNASLKHIESPEEEIFGAGAARKIEIVYEQMQRYGYQERTVLIPVPVGKEKEAEEVVRRILEANSAGL
;
A
#
# COMPACT_ATOMS: atom_id res chain seq x y z
N MET A 1 -6.61 20.09 6.86
CA MET A 1 -7.01 18.76 7.34
C MET A 1 -6.68 17.72 6.28
N PRO A 2 -6.02 16.61 6.63
CA PRO A 2 -5.76 15.50 5.72
C PRO A 2 -7.07 14.93 5.17
N LYS A 3 -7.12 14.66 3.85
CA LYS A 3 -8.31 14.10 3.19
C LYS A 3 -8.38 12.59 3.42
N ASN A 4 -9.52 12.11 3.90
CA ASN A 4 -9.79 10.67 4.02
C ASN A 4 -10.20 10.09 2.66
N ASN A 5 -9.21 9.81 1.82
CA ASN A 5 -9.44 9.24 0.49
C ASN A 5 -10.07 7.84 0.55
N MET A 6 -10.00 7.13 1.70
CA MET A 6 -10.57 5.79 1.85
C MET A 6 -12.10 5.78 1.79
N VAL A 7 -12.75 6.90 2.14
CA VAL A 7 -14.22 7.04 2.00
C VAL A 7 -14.62 7.10 0.53
N PHE A 8 -13.85 7.82 -0.30
CA PHE A 8 -14.10 7.87 -1.73
C PHE A 8 -13.98 6.47 -2.35
N TRP A 9 -12.92 5.74 -2.01
CA TRP A 9 -12.71 4.37 -2.50
C TRP A 9 -13.78 3.39 -2.02
N SER A 10 -14.25 3.49 -0.77
CA SER A 10 -15.34 2.64 -0.29
C SER A 10 -16.66 2.92 -1.02
N ILE A 11 -16.97 4.19 -1.30
CA ILE A 11 -18.15 4.57 -2.09
C ILE A 11 -18.02 4.04 -3.52
N LEU A 12 -16.86 4.22 -4.15
CA LEU A 12 -16.62 3.72 -5.50
C LEU A 12 -16.80 2.19 -5.57
N CYS A 13 -16.24 1.45 -4.60
CA CYS A 13 -16.44 0.01 -4.52
C CYS A 13 -17.92 -0.36 -4.33
N ALA A 14 -18.65 0.38 -3.49
CA ALA A 14 -20.07 0.13 -3.28
C ALA A 14 -20.89 0.34 -4.56
N VAL A 15 -20.58 1.37 -5.35
CA VAL A 15 -21.23 1.62 -6.65
C VAL A 15 -20.95 0.47 -7.62
N VAL A 16 -19.70 -0.01 -7.72
CA VAL A 16 -19.36 -1.14 -8.60
C VAL A 16 -20.04 -2.43 -8.13
N ALA A 17 -20.17 -2.65 -6.81
CA ALA A 17 -20.93 -3.76 -6.27
C ALA A 17 -22.41 -3.70 -6.68
N LEU A 18 -23.04 -2.52 -6.63
CA LEU A 18 -24.42 -2.32 -7.08
C LEU A 18 -24.58 -2.59 -8.59
N ILE A 19 -23.60 -2.20 -9.41
CA ILE A 19 -23.58 -2.55 -10.84
C ILE A 19 -23.51 -4.07 -11.01
N GLY A 20 -22.63 -4.75 -10.26
CA GLY A 20 -22.55 -6.21 -10.24
C GLY A 20 -23.88 -6.88 -9.87
N LEU A 21 -24.57 -6.35 -8.85
CA LEU A 21 -25.89 -6.82 -8.44
C LEU A 21 -26.96 -6.58 -9.53
N GLY A 22 -26.91 -5.44 -10.21
CA GLY A 22 -27.79 -5.13 -11.35
C GLY A 22 -27.59 -6.10 -12.52
N LEU A 23 -26.33 -6.42 -12.86
CA LEU A 23 -26.00 -7.41 -13.88
C LEU A 23 -26.49 -8.81 -13.50
N LEU A 24 -26.29 -9.19 -12.23
CA LEU A 24 -26.71 -10.49 -11.70
C LEU A 24 -28.24 -10.64 -11.75
N THR A 25 -28.98 -9.64 -11.27
CA THR A 25 -30.46 -9.66 -11.27
C THR A 25 -31.04 -9.62 -12.68
N THR A 26 -30.45 -8.84 -13.58
CA THR A 26 -30.88 -8.77 -14.99
C THR A 26 -30.62 -10.08 -15.72
N GLY A 27 -29.44 -10.70 -15.53
CA GLY A 27 -29.12 -11.99 -16.13
C GLY A 27 -30.04 -13.12 -15.65
N ILE A 28 -30.39 -13.13 -14.35
CA ILE A 28 -31.35 -14.08 -13.80
C ILE A 28 -32.77 -13.85 -14.34
N ALA A 29 -33.18 -12.58 -14.51
CA ALA A 29 -34.51 -12.23 -14.99
C ALA A 29 -34.72 -12.56 -16.48
N LEU A 30 -33.69 -12.38 -17.31
CA LEU A 30 -33.75 -12.70 -18.75
C LEU A 30 -33.66 -14.21 -18.99
N ASN A 31 -32.89 -14.94 -18.17
CA ASN A 31 -32.79 -16.41 -18.19
C ASN A 31 -32.45 -17.00 -19.57
N ASP A 32 -31.71 -16.26 -20.40
CA ASP A 32 -31.25 -16.68 -21.71
C ASP A 32 -29.78 -17.11 -21.67
N MET A 33 -29.39 -18.09 -22.50
CA MET A 33 -28.02 -18.60 -22.57
C MET A 33 -27.00 -17.50 -22.89
N ASP A 34 -27.38 -16.56 -23.76
CA ASP A 34 -26.54 -15.42 -24.14
C ASP A 34 -26.36 -14.40 -23.00
N THR A 35 -27.13 -14.51 -21.92
CA THR A 35 -27.07 -13.60 -20.75
C THR A 35 -26.36 -14.23 -19.54
N MET A 36 -25.94 -15.50 -19.63
CA MET A 36 -25.26 -16.19 -18.52
C MET A 36 -23.94 -15.53 -18.11
N TRP A 37 -23.22 -14.87 -19.03
CA TRP A 37 -22.01 -14.11 -18.69
C TRP A 37 -22.31 -12.95 -17.73
N MET A 38 -23.51 -12.34 -17.81
CA MET A 38 -23.92 -11.26 -16.92
C MET A 38 -24.07 -11.76 -15.48
N VAL A 39 -24.59 -12.98 -15.31
CA VAL A 39 -24.72 -13.63 -14.00
C VAL A 39 -23.34 -13.91 -13.42
N PHE A 40 -22.43 -14.47 -14.22
CA PHE A 40 -21.07 -14.80 -13.77
C PHE A 40 -20.26 -13.54 -13.40
N VAL A 41 -20.18 -12.58 -14.32
CA VAL A 41 -19.46 -11.31 -14.10
C VAL A 41 -20.11 -10.52 -12.97
N GLY A 42 -21.44 -10.45 -12.95
CA GLY A 42 -22.21 -9.75 -11.92
C GLY A 42 -21.96 -10.33 -10.53
N PHE A 43 -21.94 -11.66 -10.39
CA PHE A 43 -21.61 -12.34 -9.13
C PHE A 43 -20.19 -12.01 -8.65
N PHE A 44 -19.19 -12.15 -9.52
CA PHE A 44 -17.80 -11.85 -9.17
C PHE A 44 -17.62 -10.38 -8.76
N LEU A 45 -18.17 -9.45 -9.54
CA LEU A 45 -18.12 -8.02 -9.21
C LEU A 45 -18.81 -7.75 -7.87
N PHE A 46 -20.01 -8.28 -7.66
CA PHE A 46 -20.74 -8.08 -6.41
C PHE A 46 -19.94 -8.57 -5.21
N VAL A 47 -19.52 -9.84 -5.20
CA VAL A 47 -18.82 -10.44 -4.05
C VAL A 47 -17.49 -9.73 -3.78
N THR A 48 -16.66 -9.54 -4.81
CA THR A 48 -15.35 -8.90 -4.66
C THR A 48 -15.49 -7.46 -4.15
N PHE A 49 -16.37 -6.67 -4.74
CA PHE A 49 -16.49 -5.26 -4.38
C PHE A 49 -17.24 -5.04 -3.06
N VAL A 50 -18.12 -5.94 -2.63
CA VAL A 50 -18.68 -5.95 -1.27
C VAL A 50 -17.57 -6.16 -0.25
N ILE A 51 -16.70 -7.16 -0.46
CA ILE A 51 -15.56 -7.42 0.43
C ILE A 51 -14.63 -6.19 0.47
N CYS A 52 -14.26 -5.62 -0.69
CA CYS A 52 -13.44 -4.41 -0.75
C CYS A 52 -14.09 -3.23 -0.01
N THR A 53 -15.41 -3.03 -0.18
CA THR A 53 -16.15 -1.97 0.51
C THR A 53 -16.05 -2.11 2.02
N LEU A 54 -16.25 -3.32 2.56
CA LEU A 54 -16.16 -3.57 4.00
C LEU A 54 -14.74 -3.33 4.54
N LEU A 55 -13.71 -3.75 3.79
CA LEU A 55 -12.31 -3.51 4.14
C LEU A 55 -11.99 -2.02 4.18
N PHE A 56 -12.28 -1.27 3.11
CA PHE A 56 -12.01 0.16 3.04
C PHE A 56 -12.84 0.96 4.05
N TRP A 57 -14.07 0.54 4.32
CA TRP A 57 -14.91 1.19 5.31
C TRP A 57 -14.36 1.07 6.73
N LYS A 58 -13.81 -0.10 7.11
CA LYS A 58 -13.14 -0.28 8.40
C LYS A 58 -11.90 0.62 8.50
N GLN A 59 -11.07 0.67 7.46
CA GLN A 59 -9.89 1.53 7.42
C GLN A 59 -10.26 3.02 7.47
N ALA A 60 -11.28 3.43 6.72
CA ALA A 60 -11.77 4.80 6.68
C ALA A 60 -12.29 5.26 8.06
N ARG A 61 -13.01 4.38 8.79
CA ARG A 61 -13.46 4.67 10.16
C ARG A 61 -12.29 4.83 11.12
N LEU A 62 -11.29 3.96 11.05
CA LEU A 62 -10.10 4.05 11.90
C LEU A 62 -9.33 5.35 11.64
N LEU A 63 -9.10 5.69 10.37
CA LEU A 63 -8.42 6.92 9.99
C LEU A 63 -9.19 8.17 10.45
N HIS A 64 -10.52 8.14 10.33
CA HIS A 64 -11.39 9.24 10.79
C HIS A 64 -11.38 9.40 12.32
N GLN A 65 -11.28 8.29 13.07
CA GLN A 65 -11.15 8.32 14.52
C GLN A 65 -9.81 8.94 14.95
N MET A 66 -8.72 8.56 14.27
CA MET A 66 -7.39 9.13 14.53
C MET A 66 -7.35 10.63 14.27
N PHE A 67 -7.92 11.11 13.16
CA PHE A 67 -7.99 12.55 12.87
C PHE A 67 -8.90 13.32 13.84
N LYS A 68 -9.85 12.64 14.49
CA LYS A 68 -10.66 13.22 15.59
C LYS A 68 -9.99 13.12 16.97
N GLY A 69 -8.76 12.62 17.05
CA GLY A 69 -8.02 12.45 18.31
C GLY A 69 -8.50 11.30 19.19
N LYS A 70 -9.35 10.39 18.67
CA LYS A 70 -9.79 9.20 19.41
C LYS A 70 -8.76 8.09 19.28
N ASN A 71 -8.39 7.45 20.39
CA ASN A 71 -7.36 6.39 20.47
C ASN A 71 -5.99 6.82 19.90
N LEU A 72 -5.68 8.10 20.02
CA LEU A 72 -4.43 8.67 19.60
C LEU A 72 -3.45 8.67 20.77
N LEU A 73 -2.26 8.10 20.55
CA LEU A 73 -1.17 8.10 21.52
C LEU A 73 -0.32 9.36 21.41
N ALA A 74 -0.05 9.80 20.17
CA ALA A 74 0.70 11.02 19.91
C ALA A 74 0.25 11.70 18.61
N HIS A 75 0.38 13.03 18.62
CA HIS A 75 0.22 13.88 17.45
C HIS A 75 1.44 14.79 17.35
N TRP A 76 2.18 14.69 16.24
CA TRP A 76 3.33 15.54 15.99
C TRP A 76 3.16 16.30 14.68
N ILE A 77 3.57 17.57 14.70
CA ILE A 77 3.53 18.48 13.56
C ILE A 77 4.97 18.81 13.19
N TYR A 78 5.33 18.60 11.93
CA TYR A 78 6.66 18.86 11.40
C TYR A 78 6.64 20.08 10.46
N SER A 79 7.82 20.62 10.18
CA SER A 79 7.96 21.60 9.10
C SER A 79 7.73 20.94 7.74
N LYS A 80 7.24 21.71 6.77
CA LYS A 80 7.04 21.23 5.39
C LYS A 80 8.36 20.75 4.76
N GLU A 81 9.48 21.37 5.11
CA GLU A 81 10.82 20.98 4.64
C GLU A 81 11.16 19.54 5.05
N LYS A 82 10.86 19.15 6.30
CA LYS A 82 11.08 17.77 6.77
C LYS A 82 10.17 16.76 6.06
N ALA A 83 8.93 17.14 5.76
CA ALA A 83 8.03 16.28 4.99
C ALA A 83 8.49 16.09 3.54
N VAL A 84 9.10 17.12 2.93
CA VAL A 84 9.68 17.04 1.58
C VAL A 84 10.92 16.14 1.57
N LEU A 85 11.83 16.30 2.54
CA LEU A 85 12.99 15.43 2.70
C LEU A 85 12.58 13.97 2.89
N HIS A 86 11.56 13.73 3.72
CA HIS A 86 11.01 12.39 3.92
C HIS A 86 10.43 11.77 2.66
N ALA A 87 9.70 12.56 1.87
CA ALA A 87 9.17 12.12 0.58
C ALA A 87 10.28 11.76 -0.43
N GLU A 88 11.39 12.49 -0.41
CA GLU A 88 12.52 12.28 -1.32
C GLU A 88 13.35 11.05 -0.95
N GLY A 89 13.65 10.87 0.34
CA GLY A 89 14.34 9.67 0.85
C GLY A 89 13.54 8.40 0.55
N GLU A 90 12.23 8.43 0.78
CA GLU A 90 11.35 7.28 0.53
C GLU A 90 11.20 6.98 -0.98
N LYS A 91 11.20 8.00 -1.84
CA LYS A 91 11.24 7.83 -3.30
C LYS A 91 12.51 7.13 -3.76
N SER A 92 13.68 7.54 -3.25
CA SER A 92 14.97 6.92 -3.62
C SER A 92 14.97 5.44 -3.25
N ARG A 93 14.47 5.11 -2.06
CA ARG A 93 14.34 3.73 -1.56
C ARG A 93 13.41 2.89 -2.43
N ARG A 94 12.19 3.38 -2.70
CA ARG A 94 11.19 2.67 -3.52
C ARG A 94 11.60 2.57 -4.98
N GLY A 95 12.22 3.61 -5.52
CA GLY A 95 12.70 3.65 -6.89
C GLY A 95 13.74 2.56 -7.18
N LYS A 96 14.75 2.41 -6.29
CA LYS A 96 15.76 1.35 -6.42
C LYS A 96 15.15 -0.04 -6.35
N MET A 97 14.25 -0.29 -5.40
CA MET A 97 13.59 -1.60 -5.25
C MET A 97 12.70 -1.95 -6.44
N ASN A 98 11.90 -0.99 -6.92
CA ASN A 98 11.04 -1.17 -8.09
C ASN A 98 11.84 -1.40 -9.37
N LEU A 99 12.98 -0.70 -9.54
CA LEU A 99 13.88 -0.90 -10.68
C LEU A 99 14.48 -2.31 -10.67
N VAL A 100 14.97 -2.79 -9.53
CA VAL A 100 15.53 -4.14 -9.39
C VAL A 100 14.45 -5.19 -9.71
N LEU A 101 13.25 -5.03 -9.17
CA LEU A 101 12.14 -5.95 -9.45
C LEU A 101 11.77 -5.95 -10.94
N TRP A 102 11.72 -4.78 -11.56
CA TRP A 102 11.48 -4.66 -13.00
C TRP A 102 12.58 -5.32 -13.83
N LEU A 103 13.86 -5.15 -13.46
CA LEU A 103 14.99 -5.81 -14.14
C LEU A 103 14.90 -7.34 -14.05
N ILE A 104 14.48 -7.88 -12.90
CA ILE A 104 14.25 -9.32 -12.73
C ILE A 104 13.13 -9.79 -13.66
N ILE A 105 11.99 -9.09 -13.67
CA ILE A 105 10.85 -9.40 -14.55
C ILE A 105 11.28 -9.31 -16.01
N ALA A 106 12.01 -8.27 -16.39
CA ALA A 106 12.52 -8.08 -17.74
C ALA A 106 13.47 -9.21 -18.15
N GLY A 107 14.37 -9.63 -17.27
CA GLY A 107 15.25 -10.77 -17.48
C GLY A 107 14.47 -12.06 -17.76
N PHE A 108 13.44 -12.36 -16.96
CA PHE A 108 12.59 -13.53 -17.19
C PHE A 108 11.80 -13.43 -18.50
N VAL A 109 11.18 -12.29 -18.79
CA VAL A 109 10.43 -12.09 -20.03
C VAL A 109 11.34 -12.29 -21.24
N VAL A 110 12.54 -11.71 -21.24
CA VAL A 110 13.51 -11.89 -22.33
C VAL A 110 13.96 -13.34 -22.44
N PHE A 111 14.29 -13.99 -21.32
CA PHE A 111 14.75 -15.37 -21.30
C PHE A 111 13.69 -16.33 -21.86
N PHE A 112 12.45 -16.25 -21.37
CA PHE A 112 11.36 -17.09 -21.87
C PHE A 112 11.00 -16.75 -23.31
N SER A 113 11.02 -15.48 -23.68
CA SER A 113 10.78 -15.09 -25.08
C SER A 113 11.82 -15.70 -26.02
N LEU A 114 13.10 -15.69 -25.63
CA LEU A 114 14.17 -16.30 -26.40
C LEU A 114 14.02 -17.82 -26.50
N LEU A 115 13.68 -18.49 -25.40
CA LEU A 115 13.42 -19.94 -25.43
C LEU A 115 12.28 -20.29 -26.38
N PHE A 116 11.17 -19.54 -26.34
CA PHE A 116 10.04 -19.77 -27.23
C PHE A 116 10.36 -19.47 -28.69
N VAL A 117 11.18 -18.46 -28.98
CA VAL A 117 11.64 -18.18 -30.36
C VAL A 117 12.57 -19.27 -30.88
N LEU A 118 13.46 -19.80 -30.04
CA LEU A 118 14.47 -20.79 -30.47
C LEU A 118 13.92 -22.23 -30.54
N PHE A 119 12.97 -22.58 -29.67
CA PHE A 119 12.47 -23.96 -29.50
C PHE A 119 10.97 -24.13 -29.75
N GLY A 120 10.20 -23.04 -29.66
CA GLY A 120 8.79 -23.06 -30.04
C GLY A 120 8.73 -23.10 -31.56
N LYS A 121 8.23 -24.21 -32.11
CA LYS A 121 7.96 -24.35 -33.55
C LYS A 121 6.76 -23.48 -33.94
N MET A 122 6.92 -22.16 -33.85
CA MET A 122 5.94 -21.16 -34.23
C MET A 122 6.24 -20.64 -35.63
N ASP A 123 5.21 -20.28 -36.37
CA ASP A 123 5.37 -19.57 -37.62
C ASP A 123 5.81 -18.10 -37.37
N GLU A 124 6.28 -17.41 -38.41
CA GLU A 124 6.79 -16.04 -38.29
C GLU A 124 5.73 -15.06 -37.74
N GLU A 125 4.49 -15.19 -38.17
CA GLU A 125 3.38 -14.33 -37.70
C GLU A 125 3.06 -14.56 -36.22
N GLU A 126 3.03 -15.82 -35.78
CA GLU A 126 2.79 -16.18 -34.38
C GLU A 126 3.92 -15.69 -33.47
N THR A 127 5.16 -15.83 -33.94
CA THR A 127 6.35 -15.35 -33.24
C THR A 127 6.32 -13.83 -33.06
N LEU A 128 5.97 -13.08 -34.12
CA LEU A 128 5.87 -11.63 -34.09
C LEU A 128 4.75 -11.16 -33.15
N LEU A 129 3.59 -11.83 -33.19
CA LEU A 129 2.47 -11.55 -32.28
C LEU A 129 2.87 -11.80 -30.82
N PHE A 130 3.49 -12.94 -30.54
CA PHE A 130 3.95 -13.30 -29.19
C PHE A 130 4.97 -12.28 -28.65
N LEU A 131 5.98 -11.92 -29.45
CA LEU A 131 6.96 -10.90 -29.07
C LEU A 131 6.33 -9.54 -28.84
N SER A 132 5.31 -9.17 -29.63
CA SER A 132 4.57 -7.93 -29.45
C SER A 132 3.80 -7.91 -28.13
N ILE A 133 3.16 -9.02 -27.75
CA ILE A 133 2.46 -9.15 -26.47
C ILE A 133 3.46 -9.08 -25.30
N MET A 134 4.56 -9.82 -25.36
CA MET A 134 5.60 -9.81 -24.31
C MET A 134 6.23 -8.44 -24.16
N GLY A 135 6.53 -7.76 -25.28
CA GLY A 135 7.02 -6.38 -25.30
C GLY A 135 6.02 -5.40 -24.70
N GLY A 136 4.73 -5.55 -25.02
CA GLY A 136 3.65 -4.75 -24.44
C GLY A 136 3.53 -4.91 -22.93
N VAL A 137 3.59 -6.14 -22.41
CA VAL A 137 3.60 -6.42 -20.96
C VAL A 137 4.81 -5.77 -20.31
N LEU A 138 6.01 -5.92 -20.90
CA LEU A 138 7.24 -5.36 -20.37
C LEU A 138 7.21 -3.82 -20.33
N LEU A 139 6.63 -3.20 -21.36
CA LEU A 139 6.43 -1.76 -21.44
C LEU A 139 5.48 -1.28 -20.34
N ILE A 140 4.33 -1.92 -20.17
CA ILE A 140 3.35 -1.55 -19.12
C ILE A 140 3.98 -1.70 -17.73
N CYS A 141 4.69 -2.79 -17.47
CA CYS A 141 5.42 -2.99 -16.21
C CYS A 141 6.50 -1.91 -16.00
N GLY A 142 7.23 -1.52 -17.05
CA GLY A 142 8.26 -0.48 -16.96
C GLY A 142 7.67 0.90 -16.65
N ILE A 143 6.56 1.26 -17.31
CA ILE A 143 5.80 2.47 -17.01
C ILE A 143 5.37 2.45 -15.54
N ALA A 144 4.77 1.36 -15.06
CA ALA A 144 4.33 1.25 -13.67
C ALA A 144 5.50 1.40 -12.67
N ALA A 145 6.63 0.74 -12.93
CA ALA A 145 7.82 0.81 -12.07
C ALA A 145 8.39 2.24 -11.97
N TRP A 146 8.34 3.00 -13.06
CA TRP A 146 8.83 4.38 -13.13
C TRP A 146 7.86 5.40 -12.53
N PHE A 147 6.56 5.28 -12.83
CA PHE A 147 5.56 6.26 -12.39
C PHE A 147 5.11 6.07 -10.95
N ALA A 148 5.07 4.84 -10.42
CA ALA A 148 4.68 4.56 -9.05
C ALA A 148 5.46 5.38 -7.99
N PRO A 149 6.81 5.44 -8.00
CA PRO A 149 7.55 6.23 -7.02
C PRO A 149 7.32 7.74 -7.19
N ILE A 150 7.13 8.23 -8.42
CA ILE A 150 6.85 9.66 -8.70
C ILE A 150 5.48 10.06 -8.16
N ILE A 151 4.47 9.23 -8.35
CA ILE A 151 3.11 9.50 -7.83
C ILE A 151 3.12 9.48 -6.30
N ALA A 152 3.83 8.51 -5.70
CA ALA A 152 3.99 8.44 -4.24
C ALA A 152 4.67 9.70 -3.68
N GLU A 153 5.79 10.12 -4.26
CA GLU A 153 6.49 11.36 -3.88
C GLU A 153 5.57 12.58 -3.97
N ARG A 154 4.88 12.77 -5.09
CA ARG A 154 3.97 13.92 -5.27
C ARG A 154 2.84 13.92 -4.25
N LYS A 155 2.33 12.74 -3.88
CA LYS A 155 1.31 12.60 -2.83
C LYS A 155 1.87 12.98 -1.46
N MET A 156 3.07 12.52 -1.12
CA MET A 156 3.73 12.85 0.15
C MET A 156 4.10 14.33 0.25
N LYS A 157 4.65 14.94 -0.81
CA LYS A 157 4.96 16.39 -0.84
C LYS A 157 3.72 17.28 -0.71
N ARG A 158 2.55 16.79 -1.13
CA ARG A 158 1.26 17.48 -1.00
C ARG A 158 0.53 17.15 0.30
N SER A 159 1.01 16.18 1.08
CA SER A 159 0.37 15.79 2.33
C SER A 159 0.65 16.82 3.42
N VAL A 160 -0.21 16.85 4.44
CA VAL A 160 -0.01 17.71 5.60
C VAL A 160 1.15 17.10 6.41
N PRO A 161 2.13 17.89 6.88
CA PRO A 161 3.31 17.40 7.61
C PRO A 161 2.94 17.03 9.06
N GLU A 162 1.92 16.20 9.23
CA GLU A 162 1.39 15.73 10.49
C GLU A 162 1.65 14.22 10.61
N VAL A 163 1.88 13.78 11.84
CA VAL A 163 2.03 12.36 12.18
C VAL A 163 1.08 12.05 13.32
N PHE A 164 0.17 11.10 13.08
CA PHE A 164 -0.77 10.57 14.05
C PHE A 164 -0.35 9.15 14.40
N VAL A 165 -0.01 8.90 15.66
CA VAL A 165 0.34 7.56 16.14
C VAL A 165 -0.76 7.07 17.07
N GLY A 166 -1.41 5.96 16.71
CA GLY A 166 -2.37 5.26 17.55
C GLY A 166 -1.82 3.92 18.04
N GLU A 167 -2.62 3.19 18.82
CA GLU A 167 -2.23 1.87 19.36
C GLU A 167 -2.11 0.77 18.29
N THR A 168 -2.85 0.91 17.19
CA THR A 168 -3.05 -0.13 16.18
C THR A 168 -2.71 0.29 14.75
N ALA A 169 -2.50 1.58 14.55
CA ALA A 169 -2.22 2.19 13.26
C ALA A 169 -1.49 3.53 13.43
N ALA A 170 -0.74 3.92 12.41
CA ALA A 170 -0.13 5.24 12.28
C ALA A 170 -0.52 5.86 10.94
N TRP A 171 -0.68 7.19 10.95
CA TRP A 171 -0.69 7.99 9.75
C TRP A 171 0.52 8.91 9.77
N ALA A 172 1.46 8.72 8.84
CA ALA A 172 2.68 9.51 8.77
C ALA A 172 2.87 10.01 7.34
N PHE A 173 3.00 11.32 7.17
CA PHE A 173 3.35 11.97 5.89
C PHE A 173 2.47 11.56 4.69
N GLY A 174 1.19 11.23 4.93
CA GLY A 174 0.26 10.81 3.88
C GLY A 174 0.21 9.31 3.58
N GLU A 175 0.98 8.51 4.32
CA GLU A 175 0.89 7.05 4.37
C GLU A 175 0.12 6.60 5.61
N PHE A 176 -0.64 5.53 5.45
CA PHE A 176 -1.43 4.94 6.53
C PHE A 176 -1.03 3.49 6.70
N ASP A 177 -0.60 3.16 7.90
CA ASP A 177 -0.10 1.85 8.28
C ASP A 177 -0.95 1.27 9.40
N ILE A 178 -1.41 0.03 9.23
CA ILE A 178 -2.24 -0.67 10.22
C ILE A 178 -1.54 -1.98 10.53
N TRP A 179 -1.14 -2.18 11.77
CA TRP A 179 -0.50 -3.42 12.21
C TRP A 179 -1.45 -4.36 12.95
N LYS A 180 -2.63 -3.88 13.40
CA LYS A 180 -3.69 -4.73 13.99
C LYS A 180 -4.92 -4.81 13.07
N SER A 181 -4.89 -5.75 12.13
CA SER A 181 -5.97 -6.04 11.18
C SER A 181 -6.11 -7.56 10.96
N ALA A 182 -7.15 -8.01 10.26
CA ALA A 182 -7.35 -9.44 10.01
C ALA A 182 -6.23 -10.09 9.18
N MET A 183 -5.45 -9.28 8.45
CA MET A 183 -4.38 -9.75 7.56
C MET A 183 -2.99 -9.29 8.03
N THR A 184 -2.87 -8.78 9.26
CA THR A 184 -1.59 -8.31 9.80
C THR A 184 -1.32 -8.90 11.17
N ARG A 185 -0.05 -9.17 11.46
CA ARG A 185 0.41 -9.68 12.76
C ARG A 185 1.48 -8.76 13.29
N PHE A 186 1.18 -8.10 14.40
CA PHE A 186 2.17 -7.28 15.10
C PHE A 186 3.32 -8.16 15.59
N LYS A 187 4.55 -7.69 15.44
CA LYS A 187 5.75 -8.37 15.96
C LYS A 187 6.36 -7.58 17.08
N ASN A 188 6.73 -6.32 16.82
CA ASN A 188 7.48 -5.53 17.77
C ASN A 188 7.31 -4.03 17.52
N ALA A 189 7.54 -3.24 18.56
CA ALA A 189 7.73 -1.80 18.49
C ALA A 189 8.94 -1.42 19.35
N SER A 190 9.86 -0.63 18.80
CA SER A 190 11.08 -0.22 19.52
C SER A 190 11.46 1.22 19.22
N LEU A 191 12.12 1.86 20.16
CA LEU A 191 12.73 3.17 19.97
C LEU A 191 14.20 2.97 19.61
N LYS A 192 14.60 3.40 18.42
CA LYS A 192 15.97 3.26 17.90
C LYS A 192 16.58 4.62 17.59
N HIS A 193 17.90 4.68 17.55
CA HIS A 193 18.61 5.81 16.97
C HIS A 193 18.49 5.78 15.44
N ILE A 194 18.50 6.96 14.82
CA ILE A 194 18.55 7.08 13.37
C ILE A 194 19.99 6.81 12.94
N GLU A 195 20.17 5.85 12.04
CA GLU A 195 21.48 5.48 11.49
C GLU A 195 21.78 6.31 10.22
N SER A 196 23.05 6.47 9.86
CA SER A 196 23.49 7.32 8.73
C SER A 196 22.76 7.10 7.39
N PRO A 197 22.37 5.87 6.98
CA PRO A 197 21.58 5.68 5.75
C PRO A 197 20.15 6.26 5.83
N GLU A 198 19.63 6.46 7.03
CA GLU A 198 18.28 6.94 7.30
C GLU A 198 18.24 8.44 7.64
N GLU A 199 19.39 9.04 7.95
CA GLU A 199 19.51 10.50 8.04
C GLU A 199 19.11 11.17 6.72
N GLU A 200 19.37 10.53 5.58
CA GLU A 200 18.89 10.97 4.25
C GLU A 200 17.35 10.95 4.16
N ILE A 201 16.67 10.11 4.94
CA ILE A 201 15.21 9.93 4.92
C ILE A 201 14.50 10.85 5.92
N PHE A 202 15.13 11.19 7.05
CA PHE A 202 14.47 12.00 8.09
C PHE A 202 14.97 13.44 8.17
N GLY A 203 16.11 13.73 7.53
CA GLY A 203 16.77 15.04 7.59
C GLY A 203 17.43 15.32 8.95
N ALA A 204 18.27 16.36 8.99
CA ALA A 204 18.97 16.75 10.21
C ALA A 204 17.97 17.17 11.32
N GLY A 205 18.18 16.65 12.54
CA GLY A 205 17.44 17.06 13.74
C GLY A 205 16.30 16.15 14.17
N ALA A 206 16.34 14.85 13.84
CA ALA A 206 15.68 13.81 14.63
C ALA A 206 16.78 12.83 15.09
N ALA A 207 16.94 12.64 16.40
CA ALA A 207 17.97 11.75 16.94
C ALA A 207 17.47 10.31 17.13
N ARG A 208 16.14 10.12 17.16
CA ARG A 208 15.47 8.85 17.44
C ARG A 208 14.30 8.63 16.50
N LYS A 209 13.96 7.37 16.28
CA LYS A 209 12.82 6.89 15.49
C LYS A 209 12.07 5.81 16.25
N ILE A 210 10.76 5.76 16.09
CA ILE A 210 9.94 4.60 16.46
C ILE A 210 9.95 3.64 15.28
N GLU A 211 10.40 2.42 15.51
CA GLU A 211 10.38 1.32 14.56
C GLU A 211 9.27 0.35 14.94
N ILE A 212 8.30 0.16 14.05
CA ILE A 212 7.20 -0.79 14.23
C ILE A 212 7.34 -1.88 13.18
N VAL A 213 7.46 -3.13 13.63
CA VAL A 213 7.60 -4.32 12.79
C VAL A 213 6.31 -5.12 12.87
N TYR A 214 5.73 -5.43 11.72
CA TYR A 214 4.57 -6.29 11.60
C TYR A 214 4.64 -7.13 10.32
N GLU A 215 4.01 -8.29 10.34
CA GLU A 215 3.81 -9.08 9.14
C GLU A 215 2.48 -8.71 8.49
N GLN A 216 2.46 -8.64 7.17
CA GLN A 216 1.25 -8.46 6.38
C GLN A 216 1.10 -9.62 5.40
N MET A 217 -0.09 -10.22 5.35
CA MET A 217 -0.40 -11.24 4.37
C MET A 217 -0.39 -10.63 2.96
N GLN A 218 0.51 -11.13 2.11
CA GLN A 218 0.61 -10.79 0.70
C GLN A 218 0.49 -12.07 -0.15
N ARG A 219 0.62 -11.93 -1.48
CA ARG A 219 0.43 -13.02 -2.46
C ARG A 219 1.29 -14.27 -2.18
N TYR A 220 2.48 -14.10 -1.60
CA TYR A 220 3.44 -15.18 -1.31
C TYR A 220 3.51 -15.54 0.18
N GLY A 221 2.53 -15.12 0.98
CA GLY A 221 2.51 -15.34 2.42
C GLY A 221 2.74 -14.07 3.22
N TYR A 222 3.07 -14.23 4.50
CA TYR A 222 3.34 -13.12 5.40
C TYR A 222 4.69 -12.49 5.05
N GLN A 223 4.67 -11.19 4.74
CA GLN A 223 5.88 -10.41 4.53
C GLN A 223 6.04 -9.40 5.66
N GLU A 224 7.27 -9.31 6.18
CA GLU A 224 7.62 -8.35 7.20
C GLU A 224 7.64 -6.94 6.60
N ARG A 225 6.98 -6.01 7.29
CA ARG A 225 6.94 -4.60 6.96
C ARG A 225 7.33 -3.79 8.19
N THR A 226 8.26 -2.88 7.96
CA THR A 226 8.79 -1.98 8.99
C THR A 226 8.33 -0.56 8.70
N VAL A 227 7.70 0.06 9.69
CA VAL A 227 7.28 1.46 9.67
C VAL A 227 8.21 2.25 10.57
N LEU A 228 8.76 3.32 10.03
CA LEU A 228 9.72 4.18 10.70
C LEU A 228 9.11 5.56 10.89
N ILE A 229 8.95 5.98 12.15
CA ILE A 229 8.35 7.25 12.52
C ILE A 229 9.41 8.11 13.23
N PRO A 230 9.82 9.27 12.69
CA PRO A 230 10.84 10.10 13.32
C PRO A 230 10.28 10.73 14.61
N VAL A 231 11.06 10.74 15.68
CA VAL A 231 10.64 11.40 16.94
C VAL A 231 11.10 12.86 16.94
N PRO A 232 10.22 13.83 17.23
CA PRO A 232 10.63 15.22 17.31
C PRO A 232 11.51 15.47 18.55
N VAL A 233 12.46 16.39 18.42
CA VAL A 233 13.40 16.75 19.50
C VAL A 233 12.63 17.18 20.75
N GLY A 234 13.00 16.62 21.91
CA GLY A 234 12.37 16.93 23.19
C GLY A 234 11.08 16.14 23.47
N LYS A 235 10.64 15.26 22.56
CA LYS A 235 9.50 14.35 22.74
C LYS A 235 9.93 12.89 22.94
N GLU A 236 11.18 12.64 23.32
CA GLU A 236 11.71 11.28 23.48
C GLU A 236 10.98 10.50 24.58
N LYS A 237 10.68 11.15 25.71
CA LYS A 237 9.89 10.53 26.80
C LYS A 237 8.45 10.20 26.37
N GLU A 238 7.84 11.06 25.56
CA GLU A 238 6.51 10.80 24.99
C GLU A 238 6.57 9.62 24.01
N ALA A 239 7.64 9.52 23.20
CA ALA A 239 7.84 8.41 22.28
C ALA A 239 8.06 7.06 23.02
N GLU A 240 8.78 7.06 24.13
CA GLU A 240 8.94 5.87 24.99
C GLU A 240 7.59 5.38 25.53
N GLU A 241 6.74 6.32 25.98
CA GLU A 241 5.38 6.00 26.42
C GLU A 241 4.49 5.46 25.30
N VAL A 242 4.58 6.05 24.10
CA VAL A 242 3.86 5.58 22.90
C VAL A 242 4.26 4.15 22.56
N VAL A 243 5.56 3.84 22.54
CA VAL A 243 6.07 2.48 22.27
C VAL A 243 5.56 1.50 23.31
N ARG A 244 5.62 1.86 24.60
CA ARG A 244 5.11 1.03 25.68
C ARG A 244 3.62 0.70 25.49
N ARG A 245 2.79 1.70 25.21
CA ARG A 245 1.35 1.50 25.00
C ARG A 245 1.04 0.69 23.75
N ILE A 246 1.81 0.85 22.67
CA ILE A 246 1.70 -0.01 21.48
C ILE A 246 2.01 -1.46 21.86
N LEU A 247 3.08 -1.72 22.62
CA LEU A 247 3.43 -3.07 23.06
C LEU A 247 2.31 -3.68 23.93
N GLU A 248 1.80 -2.95 24.93
CA GLU A 248 0.73 -3.41 25.82
C GLU A 248 -0.58 -3.71 25.06
N ALA A 249 -0.98 -2.87 24.12
CA ALA A 249 -2.21 -3.05 23.35
C ALA A 249 -2.15 -4.22 22.35
N ASN A 250 -0.95 -4.68 22.00
CA ASN A 250 -0.73 -5.72 20.99
C ASN A 250 -0.14 -7.03 21.57
N SER A 251 0.39 -7.03 22.79
CA SER A 251 0.87 -8.23 23.48
C SER A 251 -0.26 -9.12 23.99
N ALA A 252 -1.44 -8.55 24.29
CA ALA A 252 -2.61 -9.31 24.74
C ALA A 252 -3.31 -10.15 23.66
N GLY A 253 -2.78 -10.18 22.43
CA GLY A 253 -3.32 -10.95 21.30
C GLY A 253 -2.30 -11.80 20.56
N LEU A 254 -1.12 -12.02 21.15
CA LEU A 254 -0.12 -12.99 20.69
C LEU A 254 -0.44 -14.41 21.20
#